data_AF-F4Q615-F1
#
_entry.id   AF-F4Q615-F1
#
_cell.length_a   1.000
_cell.length_b   1.000
_cell.length_c   1.000
_cell.angle_alpha   90.00
_cell.angle_beta   90.00
_cell.angle_gamma   90.00
#
_symmetry.space_group_name_H-M   'P 1'
#
loop_
_entity.id
_entity.type
_entity.pdbx_description
1 polymer ?
#
loop_
_entity_poly.entity_id
_entity_poly.type
_entity_poly.pdbx_seq_one_letter_code
_entity_poly.pdbx_strand_id
1 'polypeptide(L)'
;MSLLSLSNLLLSHIITSIDSNGDIVCLLLTCKKLYSNNVRKSIQFKGIGEAIDSDKGHESTRFGATATQFKLGSFQDILENSVSDQQIILSSDNYQTGRYPEWIQQRIYAEKRNDKSGVTTALVTYNRPTPSDLETHVKSLYSIPTLEKLFIFQDEDSVDLGSISLLPSLQMLSVRSDKVHLGPHPTLKSLRLNLTTLDSLADLGLTNLVSLTELNFEWTSGFVNNVGPGLLPNSLTFLSIQVLGVPPRDTFLSLTSLVTLDIYHEKQAISQETEKPFIDLESLSNLKTLTFLDNDDPSNNTNYSIEISVPPSLKTLRFPSKSARIPSRCTMPLLEKLYVQQRSLIDGRVCLSSCNTPSLKKLTLYKCRDIIASNIFSSTLEKITICKKTDQPILGQVVFPPSLIHLTIVGDHYEPVRLPDSLVKLKHTIKTLSDALSLPQHLKKLICLKSVFPFSCSNNYPPNLETLNLTDIKGDFTIDNIPPTIKYLSITLNHTPNISNSPPIYSISSRISKINQLQQWLSVNTTHLTCDIIGVKYVAGRYNKTGAFRLDEIINHTNVRYLQLNISNTTTFQFTIQRLDKDNRNILVLETKTMQGGIITQQRKSDYDGDPIYLNFLFSYNSFDLKWSTKLE
;
A
#
# COMPACT_ATOMS: atom_id res chain seq x y z
N MET A 1 -35.78 24.81 8.15
CA MET A 1 -34.94 25.28 7.02
C MET A 1 -35.07 24.27 5.89
N SER A 2 -35.52 24.67 4.70
CA SER A 2 -35.48 23.78 3.54
C SER A 2 -34.04 23.70 3.03
N LEU A 3 -33.52 22.50 2.75
CA LEU A 3 -32.20 22.31 2.11
C LEU A 3 -32.03 23.14 0.82
N LEU A 4 -33.14 23.56 0.21
CA LEU A 4 -33.23 24.45 -0.96
C LEU A 4 -32.76 25.89 -0.72
N SER A 5 -32.49 26.30 0.53
CA SER A 5 -31.97 27.64 0.85
C SER A 5 -30.45 27.69 0.98
N LEU A 6 -29.74 26.58 0.79
CA LEU A 6 -28.28 26.55 0.82
C LEU A 6 -27.73 27.14 -0.49
N SER A 7 -26.69 27.98 -0.40
CA SER A 7 -26.04 28.53 -1.59
C SER A 7 -25.29 27.43 -2.35
N ASN A 8 -25.16 27.57 -3.68
CA ASN A 8 -24.41 26.63 -4.51
C ASN A 8 -22.96 26.47 -4.03
N LEU A 9 -22.35 27.53 -3.49
CA LEU A 9 -21.00 27.48 -2.91
C LEU A 9 -20.95 26.58 -1.67
N LEU A 10 -21.90 26.72 -0.75
CA LEU A 10 -21.95 25.89 0.46
C LEU A 10 -22.26 24.42 0.11
N LEU A 11 -23.15 24.19 -0.86
CA LEU A 11 -23.41 22.86 -1.40
C LEU A 11 -22.16 22.25 -2.04
N SER A 12 -21.43 23.03 -2.83
CA SER A 12 -20.15 22.60 -3.40
C SER A 12 -19.17 22.22 -2.29
N HIS A 13 -19.04 23.03 -1.25
CA HIS A 13 -18.18 22.73 -0.10
C HIS A 13 -18.58 21.43 0.59
N ILE A 14 -19.88 21.24 0.87
CA ILE A 14 -20.40 20.00 1.47
C ILE A 14 -20.02 18.82 0.59
N ILE A 15 -20.32 18.86 -0.70
CA ILE A 15 -20.03 17.76 -1.64
C ILE A 15 -18.53 17.49 -1.74
N THR A 16 -17.70 18.53 -1.83
CA THR A 16 -16.24 18.37 -1.87
C THR A 16 -15.66 17.79 -0.59
N SER A 17 -16.36 17.95 0.54
CA SER A 17 -15.97 17.38 1.85
C SER A 17 -16.44 15.95 2.08
N ILE A 18 -17.24 15.37 1.17
CA ILE A 18 -17.63 13.96 1.26
C ILE A 18 -16.50 13.09 0.72
N ASP A 19 -15.84 12.36 1.61
CA ASP A 19 -14.72 11.47 1.27
C ASP A 19 -15.16 10.04 0.92
N SER A 20 -16.41 9.67 1.22
CA SER A 20 -16.96 8.32 1.01
C SER A 20 -17.89 8.29 -0.20
N ASN A 21 -17.57 7.43 -1.17
CA ASN A 21 -18.47 7.24 -2.31
C ASN A 21 -19.84 6.65 -1.92
N GLY A 22 -19.91 5.89 -0.82
CA GLY A 22 -21.18 5.43 -0.27
C GLY A 22 -22.05 6.59 0.20
N ASP A 23 -21.44 7.61 0.82
CA ASP A 23 -22.15 8.80 1.25
C ASP A 23 -22.56 9.67 0.06
N ILE A 24 -21.75 9.73 -1.00
CA ILE A 24 -22.12 10.36 -2.28
C ILE A 24 -23.35 9.66 -2.86
N VAL A 25 -23.37 8.33 -2.93
CA VAL A 25 -24.52 7.58 -3.43
C VAL A 25 -25.75 7.81 -2.54
N CYS A 26 -25.60 7.77 -1.22
CA CYS A 26 -26.68 8.07 -0.28
C CYS A 26 -27.23 9.49 -0.46
N LEU A 27 -26.35 10.49 -0.64
CA LEU A 27 -26.74 11.86 -0.94
C LEU A 27 -27.55 11.91 -2.23
N LEU A 28 -27.11 11.24 -3.29
CA LEU A 28 -27.80 11.23 -4.59
C LEU A 28 -29.17 10.54 -4.52
N LEU A 29 -29.27 9.43 -3.77
CA LEU A 29 -30.52 8.69 -3.60
C LEU A 29 -31.53 9.45 -2.75
N THR A 30 -31.08 10.15 -1.70
CA THR A 30 -31.95 10.86 -0.75
C THR A 30 -32.28 12.29 -1.21
N CYS A 31 -31.35 12.97 -1.87
CA CYS A 31 -31.45 14.38 -2.21
C CYS A 31 -31.61 14.62 -3.72
N LYS A 32 -32.55 13.91 -4.36
CA LYS A 32 -32.81 13.99 -5.81
C LYS A 32 -32.96 15.42 -6.36
N LYS A 33 -33.51 16.36 -5.56
CA LYS A 33 -33.64 17.78 -5.95
C LYS A 33 -32.31 18.52 -6.06
N LEU A 34 -31.27 18.08 -5.35
CA LEU A 34 -29.93 18.66 -5.51
C LEU A 34 -29.31 18.27 -6.85
N TYR A 35 -29.66 17.10 -7.35
CA TYR A 35 -29.14 16.55 -8.60
C TYR A 35 -29.64 17.29 -9.84
N SER A 36 -30.79 17.94 -9.79
CA SER A 36 -31.32 18.74 -10.91
C SER A 36 -30.62 20.09 -11.09
N ASN A 37 -29.68 20.46 -10.21
CA ASN A 37 -28.98 21.74 -10.26
C ASN A 37 -27.60 21.63 -10.93
N ASN A 38 -27.01 22.78 -11.30
CA ASN A 38 -25.67 22.89 -11.91
C ASN A 38 -24.54 22.23 -11.10
N VAL A 39 -24.77 21.91 -9.83
CA VAL A 39 -23.84 21.23 -8.93
C VAL A 39 -23.52 19.80 -9.37
N ARG A 40 -24.38 19.19 -10.20
CA ARG A 40 -24.17 17.83 -10.76
C ARG A 40 -22.78 17.67 -11.41
N LYS A 41 -22.29 18.70 -12.10
CA LYS A 41 -20.99 18.70 -12.79
C LYS A 41 -19.77 18.71 -11.86
N SER A 42 -19.94 19.12 -10.60
CA SER A 42 -18.86 19.14 -9.61
C SER A 42 -18.83 17.88 -8.74
N ILE A 43 -19.79 16.97 -8.90
CA ILE A 43 -19.80 15.68 -8.17
C ILE A 43 -18.89 14.71 -8.92
N GLN A 44 -17.95 14.12 -8.19
CA GLN A 44 -16.99 13.14 -8.68
C GLN A 44 -16.85 12.03 -7.63
N PHE A 45 -16.67 10.79 -8.08
CA PHE A 45 -16.27 9.70 -7.19
C PHE A 45 -14.80 9.84 -6.79
N LYS A 46 -14.50 9.58 -5.51
CA LYS A 46 -13.18 9.67 -4.90
C LYS A 46 -12.45 8.33 -5.00
N GLY A 47 -11.21 8.30 -5.48
CA GLY A 47 -10.35 7.10 -5.51
C GLY A 47 -10.78 5.97 -6.46
N ILE A 48 -11.85 6.20 -7.23
CA ILE A 48 -12.36 5.31 -8.29
C ILE A 48 -12.22 5.98 -9.64
N GLY A 49 -12.33 7.32 -9.65
CA GLY A 49 -12.43 8.16 -10.84
C GLY A 49 -11.15 8.40 -11.62
N GLU A 50 -10.01 7.84 -11.22
CA GLU A 50 -8.78 8.02 -11.98
C GLU A 50 -8.68 6.93 -13.04
N ALA A 51 -8.76 7.31 -14.32
CA ALA A 51 -8.44 6.44 -15.45
C ALA A 51 -6.93 6.12 -15.49
N ILE A 52 -6.10 6.97 -14.91
CA ILE A 52 -4.65 6.81 -14.77
C ILE A 52 -4.31 6.63 -13.29
N ASP A 53 -3.77 5.48 -12.91
CA ASP A 53 -3.24 5.25 -11.56
C ASP A 53 -1.97 6.10 -11.40
N SER A 54 -2.11 7.27 -10.78
CA SER A 54 -1.02 8.26 -10.63
C SER A 54 0.19 7.71 -9.86
N ASP A 55 -0.03 6.71 -9.01
CA ASP A 55 1.05 6.10 -8.22
C ASP A 55 1.87 5.13 -9.08
N LYS A 56 1.21 4.39 -9.97
CA LYS A 56 1.84 3.36 -10.82
C LYS A 56 2.16 3.81 -12.23
N GLY A 57 1.60 4.93 -12.69
CA GLY A 57 1.75 5.41 -14.07
C GLY A 57 1.16 4.48 -15.12
N HIS A 58 0.05 3.80 -14.79
CA HIS A 58 -0.63 2.86 -15.70
C HIS A 58 -2.12 3.14 -15.76
N GLU A 59 -2.79 2.60 -16.77
CA GLU A 59 -4.25 2.63 -16.84
C GLU A 59 -4.87 1.91 -15.63
N SER A 60 -5.82 2.57 -14.99
CA SER A 60 -6.51 2.09 -13.80
C SER A 60 -7.43 0.92 -14.14
N THR A 61 -6.98 -0.27 -13.76
CA THR A 61 -7.77 -1.50 -13.87
C THR A 61 -9.08 -1.41 -13.07
N ARG A 62 -9.06 -0.68 -11.95
CA ARG A 62 -10.21 -0.39 -11.09
C ARG A 62 -11.25 0.49 -11.79
N PHE A 63 -10.81 1.54 -12.47
CA PHE A 63 -11.72 2.41 -13.22
C PHE A 63 -12.34 1.67 -14.40
N GLY A 64 -11.54 0.86 -15.13
CA GLY A 64 -12.05 -0.02 -16.20
C GLY A 64 -13.16 -0.95 -15.72
N ALA A 65 -12.96 -1.63 -14.59
CA ALA A 65 -13.98 -2.47 -13.98
C ALA A 65 -15.24 -1.65 -13.62
N THR A 66 -15.07 -0.54 -12.91
CA THR A 66 -16.20 0.33 -12.50
C THR A 66 -17.00 0.85 -13.70
N ALA A 67 -16.34 1.36 -14.73
CA ALA A 67 -16.99 1.98 -15.89
C ALA A 67 -17.75 0.97 -16.76
N THR A 68 -17.31 -0.29 -16.78
CA THR A 68 -17.95 -1.37 -17.56
C THR A 68 -19.01 -2.13 -16.77
N GLN A 69 -18.94 -2.09 -15.44
CA GLN A 69 -19.83 -2.84 -14.57
C GLN A 69 -21.05 -2.01 -14.17
N PHE A 70 -22.18 -2.72 -14.05
CA PHE A 70 -23.50 -2.20 -13.69
C PHE A 70 -24.16 -1.26 -14.71
N LYS A 71 -25.48 -1.14 -14.56
CA LYS A 71 -26.28 -0.05 -15.15
C LYS A 71 -26.01 1.26 -14.39
N LEU A 72 -24.74 1.64 -14.20
CA LEU A 72 -24.31 2.93 -13.67
C LEU A 72 -24.68 4.09 -14.60
N GLY A 73 -25.49 3.87 -15.65
CA GLY A 73 -26.03 4.93 -16.50
C GLY A 73 -26.70 6.05 -15.69
N SER A 74 -27.29 5.75 -14.53
CA SER A 74 -27.82 6.76 -13.59
C SER A 74 -26.76 7.68 -12.97
N PHE A 75 -25.48 7.30 -13.04
CA PHE A 75 -24.32 8.03 -12.50
C PHE A 75 -23.26 8.31 -13.59
N GLN A 76 -23.61 8.15 -14.87
CA GLN A 76 -22.68 8.30 -16.00
C GLN A 76 -21.96 9.65 -15.96
N ASP A 77 -22.70 10.73 -15.75
CA ASP A 77 -22.16 12.08 -15.65
C ASP A 77 -21.13 12.24 -14.52
N ILE A 78 -21.33 11.58 -13.38
CA ILE A 78 -20.41 11.65 -12.24
C ILE A 78 -19.11 10.94 -12.59
N LEU A 79 -19.20 9.79 -13.28
CA LEU A 79 -18.03 9.09 -13.80
C LEU A 79 -17.31 9.90 -14.89
N GLU A 80 -18.04 10.58 -15.78
CA GLU A 80 -17.44 11.49 -16.77
C GLU A 80 -16.70 12.65 -16.09
N ASN A 81 -17.30 13.27 -15.08
CA ASN A 81 -16.66 14.35 -14.33
C ASN A 81 -15.39 13.87 -13.63
N SER A 82 -15.40 12.62 -13.13
CA SER A 82 -14.29 12.00 -12.43
C SER A 82 -13.02 11.83 -13.27
N VAL A 83 -13.15 11.65 -14.59
CA VAL A 83 -12.01 11.52 -15.53
C VAL A 83 -11.83 12.74 -16.43
N SER A 84 -12.57 13.81 -16.16
CA SER A 84 -12.62 14.97 -17.06
C SER A 84 -11.29 15.68 -17.21
N ASP A 85 -10.36 15.53 -16.27
CA ASP A 85 -9.03 16.12 -16.29
C ASP A 85 -7.94 15.15 -16.81
N GLN A 86 -8.32 13.94 -17.25
CA GLN A 86 -7.39 12.89 -17.65
C GLN A 86 -7.47 12.56 -19.14
N GLN A 87 -6.32 12.30 -19.76
CA GLN A 87 -6.22 11.87 -21.15
C GLN A 87 -5.27 10.67 -21.31
N ILE A 88 -5.72 9.64 -22.02
CA ILE A 88 -4.94 8.46 -22.37
C ILE A 88 -4.65 8.49 -23.87
N ILE A 89 -3.38 8.29 -24.22
CA ILE A 89 -2.89 8.19 -25.59
C ILE A 89 -2.37 6.76 -25.77
N LEU A 90 -3.04 6.00 -26.64
CA LEU A 90 -2.70 4.61 -26.94
C LEU A 90 -2.11 4.54 -28.35
N SER A 91 -1.17 3.61 -28.57
CA SER A 91 -0.78 3.20 -29.93
C SER A 91 -1.98 2.62 -30.68
N SER A 92 -2.07 2.88 -31.99
CA SER A 92 -3.12 2.31 -32.87
C SER A 92 -3.22 0.80 -32.72
N ASP A 93 -2.10 0.11 -32.58
CA ASP A 93 -2.06 -1.37 -32.58
C ASP A 93 -2.59 -1.99 -31.28
N ASN A 94 -2.74 -1.21 -30.22
CA ASN A 94 -3.24 -1.65 -28.92
C ASN A 94 -4.78 -1.59 -28.86
N TYR A 95 -5.45 -2.20 -29.85
CA TYR A 95 -6.92 -2.25 -29.95
C TYR A 95 -7.59 -3.15 -28.88
N GLN A 96 -7.30 -2.94 -27.60
CA GLN A 96 -8.24 -3.27 -26.53
C GLN A 96 -9.33 -2.19 -26.41
N THR A 97 -9.87 -1.73 -27.55
CA THR A 97 -10.94 -0.73 -27.63
C THR A 97 -12.26 -1.20 -26.99
N GLY A 98 -12.33 -2.45 -26.50
CA GLY A 98 -13.45 -2.96 -25.72
C GLY A 98 -13.37 -2.70 -24.21
N ARG A 99 -12.28 -2.10 -23.69
CA ARG A 99 -12.10 -2.00 -22.23
C ARG A 99 -12.99 -0.96 -21.55
N TYR A 100 -13.40 0.07 -22.27
CA TYR A 100 -14.29 1.12 -21.77
C TYR A 100 -15.53 1.27 -22.65
N PRO A 101 -16.68 1.69 -22.09
CA PRO A 101 -17.81 2.13 -22.89
C PRO A 101 -17.45 3.34 -23.77
N GLU A 102 -18.12 3.48 -24.92
CA GLU A 102 -17.85 4.54 -25.90
C GLU A 102 -17.86 5.96 -25.30
N TRP A 103 -18.81 6.25 -24.42
CA TRP A 103 -18.92 7.57 -23.76
C TRP A 103 -17.71 7.91 -22.88
N ILE A 104 -17.05 6.91 -22.27
CA ILE A 104 -15.76 7.11 -21.57
C ILE A 104 -14.64 7.32 -22.58
N GLN A 105 -14.59 6.51 -23.63
CA GLN A 105 -13.56 6.63 -24.66
C GLN A 105 -13.50 8.03 -25.27
N GLN A 106 -14.66 8.65 -25.49
CA GLN A 106 -14.77 10.04 -25.97
C GLN A 106 -14.23 11.09 -24.98
N ARG A 107 -14.09 10.74 -23.69
CA ARG A 107 -13.55 11.61 -22.65
C ARG A 107 -12.06 11.41 -22.40
N ILE A 108 -11.58 10.17 -22.44
CA ILE A 108 -10.18 9.86 -22.07
C ILE A 108 -9.28 9.74 -23.29
N TYR A 109 -9.72 9.23 -24.44
CA TYR A 109 -8.82 8.97 -25.56
C TYR A 109 -8.58 10.22 -26.42
N ALA A 110 -7.31 10.53 -26.64
CA ALA A 110 -6.88 11.73 -27.36
C ALA A 110 -7.52 11.92 -28.74
N GLU A 111 -7.72 10.82 -29.47
CA GLU A 111 -8.30 10.82 -30.83
C GLU A 111 -9.80 11.12 -30.83
N LYS A 112 -10.51 10.80 -29.73
CA LYS A 112 -11.96 10.95 -29.62
C LYS A 112 -12.37 12.17 -28.80
N ARG A 113 -11.43 12.81 -28.12
CA ARG A 113 -11.66 13.91 -27.19
C ARG A 113 -11.63 15.26 -27.91
N ASN A 114 -12.80 15.90 -28.01
CA ASN A 114 -12.94 17.21 -28.65
C ASN A 114 -12.36 18.38 -27.82
N ASP A 115 -12.53 18.33 -26.49
CA ASP A 115 -12.10 19.42 -25.60
C ASP A 115 -10.95 18.98 -24.70
N LYS A 116 -9.76 19.56 -24.93
CA LYS A 116 -8.53 19.29 -24.17
C LYS A 116 -8.21 20.36 -23.12
N SER A 117 -9.03 21.41 -22.99
CA SER A 117 -8.70 22.59 -22.16
C SER A 117 -8.65 22.32 -20.66
N GLY A 118 -9.32 21.27 -20.19
CA GLY A 118 -9.31 20.87 -18.78
C GLY A 118 -8.35 19.72 -18.43
N VAL A 119 -7.54 19.25 -19.38
CA VAL A 119 -6.65 18.10 -19.13
C VAL A 119 -5.44 18.54 -18.32
N THR A 120 -5.26 17.94 -17.15
CA THR A 120 -4.12 18.16 -16.25
C THR A 120 -3.23 16.93 -16.15
N THR A 121 -3.75 15.74 -16.48
CA THR A 121 -3.02 14.47 -16.39
C THR A 121 -3.09 13.71 -17.69
N ALA A 122 -1.95 13.26 -18.21
CA ALA A 122 -1.88 12.43 -19.41
C ALA A 122 -1.06 11.16 -19.21
N LEU A 123 -1.52 10.07 -19.82
CA LEU A 123 -0.80 8.80 -19.92
C LEU A 123 -0.58 8.49 -21.39
N VAL A 124 0.66 8.15 -21.72
CA VAL A 124 1.09 7.75 -23.05
C VAL A 124 1.64 6.34 -22.97
N THR A 125 0.99 5.39 -23.64
CA THR A 125 1.42 3.98 -23.63
C THR A 125 1.61 3.47 -25.05
N TYR A 126 2.81 2.96 -25.32
CA TYR A 126 3.09 2.27 -26.58
C TYR A 126 3.58 0.85 -26.34
N ASN A 127 3.02 -0.05 -27.12
CA ASN A 127 3.59 -1.37 -27.32
C ASN A 127 4.23 -1.34 -28.71
N ARG A 128 5.56 -1.17 -28.76
CA ARG A 128 6.35 -1.11 -30.01
C ARG A 128 5.94 -0.01 -30.99
N PRO A 129 6.00 1.28 -30.59
CA PRO A 129 5.68 2.35 -31.51
C PRO A 129 6.71 2.42 -32.63
N THR A 130 6.31 2.82 -33.83
CA THR A 130 7.31 3.35 -34.76
C THR A 130 7.81 4.69 -34.21
N PRO A 131 9.08 5.10 -34.46
CA PRO A 131 9.58 6.40 -34.03
C PRO A 131 8.68 7.58 -34.44
N SER A 132 8.03 7.48 -35.61
CA SER A 132 7.06 8.48 -36.10
C SER A 132 5.78 8.56 -35.27
N ASP A 133 5.29 7.43 -34.74
CA ASP A 133 4.09 7.42 -33.90
C ASP A 133 4.38 8.15 -32.59
N LEU A 134 5.52 7.84 -31.96
CA LEU A 134 5.93 8.48 -30.72
C LEU A 134 6.02 10.01 -30.90
N GLU A 135 6.70 10.45 -31.96
CA GLU A 135 6.86 11.87 -32.24
C GLU A 135 5.51 12.57 -32.47
N THR A 136 4.61 11.95 -33.24
CA THR A 136 3.28 12.52 -33.56
C THR A 136 2.43 12.71 -32.31
N HIS A 137 2.39 11.69 -31.45
CA HIS A 137 1.58 11.71 -30.25
C HIS A 137 2.19 12.60 -29.15
N VAL A 138 3.52 12.60 -28.98
CA VAL A 138 4.20 13.53 -28.06
C VAL A 138 3.96 14.98 -28.52
N LYS A 139 4.02 15.26 -29.82
CA LYS A 139 3.65 16.58 -30.36
C LYS A 139 2.21 16.97 -30.04
N SER A 140 1.29 16.00 -30.03
CA SER A 140 -0.11 16.27 -29.67
C SER A 140 -0.28 16.76 -28.23
N LEU A 141 0.61 16.38 -27.31
CA LEU A 141 0.59 16.84 -25.92
C LEU A 141 0.89 18.33 -25.80
N TYR A 142 1.72 18.89 -26.69
CA TYR A 142 2.07 20.32 -26.68
C TYR A 142 0.87 21.24 -26.96
N SER A 143 -0.25 20.68 -27.44
CA SER A 143 -1.52 21.41 -27.55
C SER A 143 -2.27 21.57 -26.22
N ILE A 144 -1.78 20.99 -25.12
CA ILE A 144 -2.41 20.96 -23.79
C ILE A 144 -1.57 21.78 -22.80
N PRO A 145 -1.72 23.12 -22.77
CA PRO A 145 -0.89 23.97 -21.93
C PRO A 145 -1.12 23.76 -20.42
N THR A 146 -2.27 23.21 -20.03
CA THR A 146 -2.67 22.92 -18.65
C THR A 146 -2.11 21.62 -18.10
N LEU A 147 -1.34 20.86 -18.88
CA LEU A 147 -0.84 19.55 -18.48
C LEU A 147 0.15 19.66 -17.32
N GLU A 148 -0.20 19.13 -16.16
CA GLU A 148 0.60 19.16 -14.93
C GLU A 148 1.35 17.85 -14.67
N LYS A 149 0.75 16.72 -15.07
CA LYS A 149 1.29 15.37 -14.84
C LYS A 149 1.34 14.58 -16.15
N LEU A 150 2.50 14.02 -16.47
CA LEU A 150 2.71 13.21 -17.66
C LEU A 150 3.35 11.87 -17.30
N PHE A 151 2.71 10.78 -17.74
CA PHE A 151 3.20 9.42 -17.62
C PHE A 151 3.50 8.87 -19.01
N ILE A 152 4.71 8.38 -19.24
CA ILE A 152 5.14 7.79 -20.51
C ILE A 152 5.60 6.37 -20.22
N PHE A 153 5.02 5.42 -20.94
CA PHE A 153 5.33 4.00 -20.86
C PHE A 153 5.65 3.45 -22.24
N GLN A 154 6.90 3.08 -22.45
CA GLN A 154 7.43 2.53 -23.69
C GLN A 154 8.42 1.41 -23.35
N ASP A 155 8.15 0.19 -23.80
CA ASP A 155 8.91 -0.99 -23.34
C ASP A 155 10.21 -1.26 -24.11
N GLU A 156 10.50 -0.59 -25.24
CA GLU A 156 11.60 -1.04 -26.13
C GLU A 156 12.45 0.06 -26.82
N ASP A 157 12.23 1.37 -26.58
CA ASP A 157 13.05 2.41 -27.23
C ASP A 157 13.43 3.60 -26.35
N SER A 158 14.31 4.45 -26.90
CA SER A 158 14.65 5.76 -26.37
C SER A 158 13.51 6.77 -26.56
N VAL A 159 13.19 7.52 -25.51
CA VAL A 159 12.22 8.63 -25.57
C VAL A 159 12.97 9.96 -25.64
N ASP A 160 12.77 10.73 -26.71
CA ASP A 160 13.27 12.10 -26.78
C ASP A 160 12.23 13.10 -26.23
N LEU A 161 12.57 13.72 -25.10
CA LEU A 161 11.79 14.76 -24.43
C LEU A 161 12.50 16.12 -24.48
N GLY A 162 13.35 16.37 -25.49
CA GLY A 162 14.03 17.66 -25.68
C GLY A 162 13.06 18.84 -25.81
N SER A 163 11.89 18.61 -26.40
CA SER A 163 10.83 19.61 -26.58
C SER A 163 9.81 19.66 -25.43
N ILE A 164 10.03 18.93 -24.33
CA ILE A 164 9.09 18.90 -23.21
C ILE A 164 8.88 20.26 -22.54
N SER A 165 9.84 21.18 -22.70
CA SER A 165 9.76 22.58 -22.29
C SER A 165 8.55 23.34 -22.83
N LEU A 166 7.91 22.84 -23.89
CA LEU A 166 6.68 23.39 -24.46
C LEU A 166 5.43 23.15 -23.58
N LEU A 167 5.55 22.41 -22.48
CA LEU A 167 4.49 22.17 -21.50
C LEU A 167 4.67 23.06 -20.27
N PRO A 168 4.22 24.33 -20.29
CA PRO A 168 4.59 25.33 -19.29
C PRO A 168 4.08 25.01 -17.87
N SER A 169 3.06 24.17 -17.74
CA SER A 169 2.47 23.78 -16.45
C SER A 169 2.95 22.42 -15.94
N LEU A 170 3.81 21.70 -16.68
CA LEU A 170 4.22 20.35 -16.30
C LEU A 170 5.08 20.41 -15.03
N GLN A 171 4.60 19.71 -14.00
CA GLN A 171 5.22 19.65 -12.67
C GLN A 171 5.69 18.25 -12.31
N MET A 172 5.07 17.21 -12.87
CA MET A 172 5.43 15.81 -12.62
C MET A 172 5.59 15.04 -13.93
N LEU A 173 6.73 14.36 -14.07
CA LEU A 173 7.03 13.51 -15.21
C LEU A 173 7.43 12.12 -14.71
N SER A 174 6.81 11.08 -15.26
CA SER A 174 7.17 9.68 -15.01
C SER A 174 7.43 8.99 -16.33
N VAL A 175 8.65 8.47 -16.52
CA VAL A 175 9.06 7.83 -17.78
C VAL A 175 9.53 6.42 -17.49
N ARG A 176 8.92 5.45 -18.18
CA ARG A 176 9.45 4.10 -18.35
C ARG A 176 9.82 3.91 -19.81
N SER A 177 11.11 3.71 -20.05
CA SER A 177 11.70 3.59 -21.39
C SER A 177 13.03 2.87 -21.32
N ASP A 178 13.65 2.59 -22.47
CA ASP A 178 15.03 2.08 -22.46
C ASP A 178 16.01 3.18 -22.09
N LYS A 179 15.93 4.29 -22.83
CA LYS A 179 16.70 5.52 -22.61
C LYS A 179 15.76 6.73 -22.61
N VAL A 180 16.21 7.86 -22.07
CA VAL A 180 15.47 9.12 -22.13
C VAL A 180 16.42 10.28 -22.39
N HIS A 181 16.06 11.17 -23.31
CA HIS A 181 16.74 12.45 -23.50
C HIS A 181 15.87 13.56 -22.90
N LEU A 182 16.34 14.19 -21.82
CA LEU A 182 15.59 15.23 -21.13
C LEU A 182 16.03 16.62 -21.61
N GLY A 183 15.07 17.40 -22.11
CA GLY A 183 15.26 18.83 -22.34
C GLY A 183 15.20 19.64 -21.05
N PRO A 184 15.60 20.93 -21.08
CA PRO A 184 15.42 21.83 -19.95
C PRO A 184 13.93 21.98 -19.62
N HIS A 185 13.56 21.96 -18.34
CA HIS A 185 12.16 22.14 -17.92
C HIS A 185 12.07 22.92 -16.62
N PRO A 186 11.88 24.25 -16.66
CA PRO A 186 12.01 25.10 -15.49
C PRO A 186 10.89 24.92 -14.46
N THR A 187 9.76 24.28 -14.78
CA THR A 187 8.65 24.06 -13.84
C THR A 187 8.56 22.64 -13.30
N LEU A 188 9.42 21.72 -13.77
CA LEU A 188 9.35 20.31 -13.38
C LEU A 188 9.86 20.16 -11.95
N LYS A 189 9.00 19.65 -11.06
CA LYS A 189 9.28 19.47 -9.63
C LYS A 189 9.53 18.02 -9.24
N SER A 190 8.90 17.07 -9.92
CA SER A 190 9.01 15.63 -9.63
C SER A 190 9.32 14.84 -10.90
N LEU A 191 10.36 14.02 -10.85
CA LEU A 191 10.80 13.16 -11.95
C LEU A 191 10.94 11.70 -11.47
N ARG A 192 10.22 10.79 -12.10
CA ARG A 192 10.32 9.34 -11.89
C ARG A 192 10.85 8.68 -13.15
N LEU A 193 11.89 7.86 -13.00
CA LEU A 193 12.58 7.21 -14.11
C LEU A 193 12.65 5.70 -13.87
N ASN A 194 12.19 4.93 -14.86
CA ASN A 194 12.31 3.49 -14.92
C ASN A 194 13.00 3.13 -16.25
N LEU A 195 14.33 3.16 -16.23
CA LEU A 195 15.17 3.00 -17.42
C LEU A 195 15.82 1.62 -17.45
N THR A 196 15.69 0.87 -18.53
CA THR A 196 16.33 -0.46 -18.63
C THR A 196 17.83 -0.36 -18.91
N THR A 197 18.27 0.62 -19.69
CA THR A 197 19.69 0.87 -19.93
C THR A 197 20.05 2.30 -19.53
N LEU A 198 20.92 2.43 -18.53
CA LEU A 198 21.46 3.72 -18.14
C LEU A 198 22.98 3.66 -18.08
N ASP A 199 23.60 4.24 -19.10
CA ASP A 199 25.05 4.21 -19.28
C ASP A 199 25.74 5.21 -18.33
N SER A 200 25.21 6.43 -18.18
CA SER A 200 25.75 7.46 -17.28
C SER A 200 24.64 8.40 -16.79
N LEU A 201 24.75 8.86 -15.53
CA LEU A 201 23.85 9.89 -15.00
C LEU A 201 23.97 11.23 -15.75
N ALA A 202 25.16 11.52 -16.29
CA ALA A 202 25.44 12.77 -16.99
C ALA A 202 24.56 12.94 -18.24
N ASP A 203 24.24 11.82 -18.92
CA ASP A 203 23.48 11.82 -20.17
C ASP A 203 22.03 12.27 -19.97
N LEU A 204 21.52 12.21 -18.75
CA LEU A 204 20.17 12.68 -18.41
C LEU A 204 20.08 14.21 -18.30
N GLY A 205 21.20 14.94 -18.24
CA GLY A 205 21.19 16.41 -18.19
C GLY A 205 20.40 16.99 -17.01
N LEU A 206 20.35 16.28 -15.87
CA LEU A 206 19.46 16.61 -14.74
C LEU A 206 19.68 18.01 -14.18
N THR A 207 20.91 18.54 -14.27
CA THR A 207 21.26 19.89 -13.82
C THR A 207 20.48 21.01 -14.52
N ASN A 208 19.89 20.73 -15.69
CA ASN A 208 19.02 21.66 -16.41
C ASN A 208 17.61 21.77 -15.78
N LEU A 209 17.26 20.88 -14.86
CA LEU A 209 15.96 20.83 -14.19
C LEU A 209 16.03 21.58 -12.84
N VAL A 210 16.21 22.90 -12.92
CA VAL A 210 16.50 23.76 -11.75
C VAL A 210 15.40 23.81 -10.68
N SER A 211 14.18 23.44 -11.01
CA SER A 211 13.05 23.36 -10.08
C SER A 211 12.80 21.97 -9.52
N LEU A 212 13.63 20.99 -9.88
CA LEU A 212 13.43 19.60 -9.51
C LEU A 212 13.68 19.42 -8.02
N THR A 213 12.63 19.08 -7.28
CA THR A 213 12.67 18.84 -5.83
C THR A 213 12.63 17.36 -5.47
N GLU A 214 12.16 16.51 -6.38
CA GLU A 214 12.03 15.07 -6.19
C GLU A 214 12.56 14.30 -7.41
N LEU A 215 13.51 13.39 -7.18
CA LEU A 215 14.04 12.48 -8.20
C LEU A 215 13.97 11.03 -7.69
N ASN A 216 13.31 10.16 -8.45
CA ASN A 216 13.14 8.75 -8.10
C ASN A 216 13.50 7.84 -9.27
N PHE A 217 14.53 7.02 -9.10
CA PHE A 217 14.82 5.88 -9.97
C PHE A 217 14.07 4.65 -9.45
N GLU A 218 13.10 4.14 -10.22
CA GLU A 218 12.30 2.98 -9.83
C GLU A 218 13.15 1.72 -9.76
N TRP A 219 12.89 0.84 -8.79
CA TRP A 219 13.68 -0.35 -8.47
C TRP A 219 13.92 -1.35 -9.61
N THR A 220 13.15 -1.26 -10.70
CA THR A 220 13.32 -2.10 -11.90
C THR A 220 14.26 -1.47 -12.92
N SER A 221 14.68 -0.21 -12.72
CA SER A 221 15.66 0.43 -13.58
C SER A 221 17.02 -0.25 -13.44
N GLY A 222 17.83 -0.17 -14.49
CA GLY A 222 19.24 -0.47 -14.40
C GLY A 222 19.93 0.37 -13.32
N PHE A 223 21.03 -0.15 -12.80
CA PHE A 223 21.88 0.58 -11.86
C PHE A 223 22.63 1.68 -12.61
N VAL A 224 22.63 2.89 -12.03
CA VAL A 224 23.31 4.03 -12.62
C VAL A 224 24.81 3.87 -12.41
N ASN A 225 25.56 3.95 -13.50
CA ASN A 225 27.03 4.04 -13.46
C ASN A 225 27.47 5.51 -13.40
N ASN A 226 28.71 5.73 -12.93
CA ASN A 226 29.40 7.03 -13.02
C ASN A 226 28.60 8.19 -12.39
N VAL A 227 27.89 7.93 -11.29
CA VAL A 227 27.32 9.00 -10.48
C VAL A 227 28.49 9.80 -9.89
N GLY A 228 28.54 11.10 -10.15
CA GLY A 228 29.65 11.96 -9.74
C GLY A 228 29.20 13.34 -9.27
N PRO A 229 30.13 14.15 -8.75
CA PRO A 229 29.84 15.48 -8.22
C PRO A 229 29.25 16.39 -9.30
N GLY A 230 28.25 17.19 -8.92
CA GLY A 230 27.64 18.19 -9.80
C GLY A 230 26.66 17.65 -10.84
N LEU A 231 26.38 16.35 -10.88
CA LEU A 231 25.39 15.76 -11.82
C LEU A 231 23.94 15.85 -11.33
N LEU A 232 23.73 16.17 -10.06
CA LEU A 232 22.41 16.23 -9.42
C LEU A 232 22.02 17.69 -9.08
N PRO A 233 20.76 18.09 -9.28
CA PRO A 233 20.29 19.42 -8.91
C PRO A 233 20.35 19.67 -7.40
N ASN A 234 20.86 20.85 -7.00
CA ASN A 234 20.94 21.25 -5.59
C ASN A 234 19.57 21.58 -4.95
N SER A 235 18.52 21.72 -5.77
CA SER A 235 17.13 21.92 -5.37
C SER A 235 16.47 20.66 -4.81
N LEU A 236 17.10 19.49 -4.95
CA LEU A 236 16.53 18.21 -4.52
C LEU A 236 16.30 18.18 -3.01
N THR A 237 15.06 17.81 -2.64
CA THR A 237 14.64 17.52 -1.26
C THR A 237 14.41 16.03 -1.04
N PHE A 238 14.14 15.28 -2.12
CA PHE A 238 14.01 13.82 -2.15
C PHE A 238 14.86 13.25 -3.28
N LEU A 239 15.69 12.25 -2.96
CA LEU A 239 16.46 11.47 -3.93
C LEU A 239 16.36 9.98 -3.60
N SER A 240 15.90 9.18 -4.56
CA SER A 240 15.97 7.72 -4.55
C SER A 240 16.76 7.26 -5.76
N ILE A 241 17.93 6.66 -5.54
CA ILE A 241 18.89 6.32 -6.60
C ILE A 241 19.42 4.88 -6.45
N GLN A 242 19.53 4.20 -7.59
CA GLN A 242 20.20 2.91 -7.72
C GLN A 242 21.60 3.10 -8.30
N VAL A 243 22.63 2.73 -7.56
CA VAL A 243 24.03 2.96 -7.95
C VAL A 243 24.76 1.63 -8.15
N LEU A 244 25.52 1.53 -9.23
CA LEU A 244 26.48 0.44 -9.42
C LEU A 244 27.84 0.90 -8.87
N GLY A 245 28.33 0.22 -7.84
CA GLY A 245 29.55 0.62 -7.15
C GLY A 245 29.37 1.85 -6.24
N VAL A 246 30.48 2.28 -5.65
CA VAL A 246 30.48 3.35 -4.64
C VAL A 246 30.68 4.70 -5.34
N PRO A 247 29.75 5.65 -5.18
CA PRO A 247 29.90 6.97 -5.80
C PRO A 247 31.13 7.69 -5.22
N PRO A 248 31.78 8.58 -5.99
CA PRO A 248 32.82 9.46 -5.48
C PRO A 248 32.38 10.19 -4.21
N ARG A 249 33.34 10.40 -3.30
CA ARG A 249 33.07 10.93 -1.95
C ARG A 249 32.27 12.23 -1.95
N ASP A 250 32.50 13.08 -2.93
CA ASP A 250 31.91 14.42 -3.05
C ASP A 250 30.57 14.47 -3.79
N THR A 251 30.06 13.33 -4.26
CA THR A 251 28.84 13.21 -5.08
C THR A 251 27.64 13.95 -4.50
N PHE A 252 27.41 13.83 -3.19
CA PHE A 252 26.21 14.36 -2.55
C PHE A 252 26.43 15.73 -1.88
N LEU A 253 27.66 16.26 -1.83
CA LEU A 253 27.98 17.44 -1.01
C LEU A 253 27.19 18.70 -1.41
N SER A 254 26.79 18.84 -2.68
CA SER A 254 26.02 19.98 -3.18
C SER A 254 24.53 19.93 -2.83
N LEU A 255 24.00 18.79 -2.37
CA LEU A 255 22.58 18.57 -2.13
C LEU A 255 22.14 19.08 -0.75
N THR A 256 22.47 20.31 -0.40
CA THR A 256 22.25 20.87 0.93
C THR A 256 20.77 20.97 1.33
N SER A 257 19.86 20.97 0.35
CA SER A 257 18.40 20.97 0.55
C SER A 257 17.81 19.57 0.81
N LEU A 258 18.61 18.51 0.71
CA LEU A 258 18.13 17.14 0.72
C LEU A 258 17.59 16.76 2.10
N VAL A 259 16.35 16.27 2.12
CA VAL A 259 15.63 15.86 3.34
C VAL A 259 15.55 14.34 3.45
N THR A 260 15.36 13.66 2.33
CA THR A 260 15.27 12.19 2.23
C THR A 260 16.21 11.68 1.15
N LEU A 261 17.05 10.71 1.51
CA LEU A 261 17.98 10.03 0.62
C LEU A 261 17.79 8.51 0.74
N ASP A 262 17.44 7.87 -0.37
CA ASP A 262 17.37 6.43 -0.51
C ASP A 262 18.45 5.97 -1.51
N ILE A 263 19.42 5.17 -1.05
CA ILE A 263 20.50 4.61 -1.86
C ILE A 263 20.34 3.09 -1.92
N TYR A 264 20.25 2.59 -3.14
CA TYR A 264 20.22 1.17 -3.45
C TYR A 264 21.53 0.81 -4.16
N HIS A 265 22.41 0.10 -3.47
CA HIS A 265 23.76 -0.16 -3.91
C HIS A 265 23.91 -1.61 -4.42
N GLU A 266 24.28 -1.75 -5.69
CA GLU A 266 24.71 -3.04 -6.25
C GLU A 266 26.22 -3.19 -6.15
N LYS A 267 26.64 -4.37 -5.70
CA LYS A 267 28.05 -4.67 -5.49
C LYS A 267 28.74 -4.89 -6.82
N GLN A 268 29.73 -4.05 -7.12
CA GLN A 268 30.67 -4.31 -8.21
C GLN A 268 31.89 -5.08 -7.67
N ALA A 269 32.44 -6.00 -8.46
CA ALA A 269 33.69 -6.65 -8.12
C ALA A 269 34.82 -5.59 -8.14
N ILE A 270 35.31 -5.21 -6.98
CA ILE A 270 36.38 -4.22 -6.86
C ILE A 270 37.72 -4.89 -7.16
N SER A 271 38.44 -4.35 -8.13
CA SER A 271 39.87 -4.63 -8.32
C SER A 271 40.63 -4.17 -7.07
N GLN A 272 41.46 -5.03 -6.50
CA GLN A 272 42.00 -4.98 -5.13
C GLN A 272 42.87 -3.75 -4.73
N GLU A 273 42.94 -2.68 -5.53
CA GLU A 273 43.93 -1.61 -5.36
C GLU A 273 43.36 -0.22 -4.98
N THR A 274 42.04 -0.04 -4.85
CA THR A 274 41.47 1.29 -4.57
C THR A 274 41.33 1.61 -3.08
N GLU A 275 41.40 2.91 -2.75
CA GLU A 275 41.09 3.47 -1.44
C GLU A 275 39.80 2.89 -0.83
N LYS A 276 39.71 2.90 0.51
CA LYS A 276 38.54 2.39 1.21
C LYS A 276 37.27 3.12 0.72
N PRO A 277 36.25 2.39 0.24
CA PRO A 277 35.02 3.00 -0.25
C PRO A 277 34.35 3.84 0.84
N PHE A 278 33.97 5.06 0.49
CA PHE A 278 33.45 6.03 1.43
C PHE A 278 32.35 6.90 0.80
N ILE A 279 31.21 7.03 1.49
CA ILE A 279 30.11 7.92 1.13
C ILE A 279 30.02 9.02 2.20
N ASP A 280 30.21 10.27 1.80
CA ASP A 280 30.16 11.41 2.72
C ASP A 280 28.78 12.10 2.71
N LEU A 281 28.05 12.00 3.81
CA LEU A 281 26.75 12.68 3.99
C LEU A 281 26.77 13.67 5.17
N GLU A 282 27.92 13.88 5.81
CA GLU A 282 28.02 14.66 7.05
C GLU A 282 27.63 16.13 6.87
N SER A 283 27.84 16.69 5.67
CA SER A 283 27.49 18.08 5.33
C SER A 283 25.98 18.29 5.07
N LEU A 284 25.19 17.22 4.95
CA LEU A 284 23.77 17.30 4.61
C LEU A 284 22.89 17.63 5.83
N SER A 285 23.03 18.85 6.34
CA SER A 285 22.39 19.30 7.60
C SER A 285 20.86 19.27 7.60
N ASN A 286 20.22 19.20 6.43
CA ASN A 286 18.76 19.05 6.29
C ASN A 286 18.29 17.60 6.19
N LEU A 287 19.22 16.63 6.08
CA LEU A 287 18.89 15.23 5.89
C LEU A 287 18.25 14.66 7.16
N LYS A 288 16.99 14.22 7.03
CA LYS A 288 16.18 13.65 8.11
C LYS A 288 15.98 12.15 7.96
N THR A 289 15.97 11.65 6.73
CA THR A 289 15.75 10.23 6.43
C THR A 289 16.85 9.71 5.52
N LEU A 290 17.50 8.62 5.94
CA LEU A 290 18.45 7.87 5.13
C LEU A 290 18.01 6.41 5.04
N THR A 291 17.89 5.91 3.82
CA THR A 291 17.75 4.48 3.52
C THR A 291 18.98 4.03 2.74
N PHE A 292 19.67 3.00 3.23
CA PHE A 292 20.79 2.39 2.51
C PHE A 292 20.56 0.88 2.42
N LEU A 293 20.39 0.39 1.19
CA LEU A 293 20.08 -1.00 0.87
C LEU A 293 21.17 -1.57 -0.02
N ASP A 294 21.64 -2.77 0.30
CA ASP A 294 22.54 -3.55 -0.55
C ASP A 294 21.93 -4.91 -0.89
N ASN A 295 22.28 -5.44 -2.06
CA ASN A 295 21.86 -6.76 -2.51
C ASN A 295 22.78 -7.91 -2.03
N ASP A 296 23.62 -7.68 -1.00
CA ASP A 296 24.70 -8.62 -0.68
C ASP A 296 24.19 -9.94 -0.04
N ASP A 297 24.48 -11.05 -0.73
CA ASP A 297 24.24 -12.41 -0.25
C ASP A 297 25.13 -12.65 0.98
N PRO A 298 24.57 -13.09 2.13
CA PRO A 298 25.38 -13.40 3.30
C PRO A 298 26.47 -14.46 3.10
N SER A 299 26.44 -15.26 2.03
CA SER A 299 27.38 -16.37 1.82
C SER A 299 28.82 -15.92 1.59
N ASN A 300 29.02 -14.72 1.04
CA ASN A 300 30.34 -14.27 0.63
C ASN A 300 30.94 -13.45 1.76
N ASN A 301 31.85 -14.09 2.50
CA ASN A 301 32.56 -13.54 3.66
C ASN A 301 33.57 -12.45 3.23
N THR A 302 33.10 -11.42 2.52
CA THR A 302 33.95 -10.37 1.99
C THR A 302 34.16 -9.31 3.06
N ASN A 303 35.43 -8.97 3.31
CA ASN A 303 35.91 -7.84 4.12
C ASN A 303 35.47 -6.46 3.56
N TYR A 304 34.38 -6.41 2.82
CA TYR A 304 33.90 -5.22 2.15
C TYR A 304 33.08 -4.39 3.13
N SER A 305 33.63 -3.24 3.52
CA SER A 305 33.00 -2.30 4.44
C SER A 305 33.06 -0.89 3.84
N ILE A 306 31.98 -0.49 3.16
CA ILE A 306 31.70 0.89 2.80
C ILE A 306 31.52 1.68 4.09
N GLU A 307 32.28 2.76 4.26
CA GLU A 307 32.01 3.70 5.34
C GLU A 307 31.02 4.78 4.88
N ILE A 308 30.02 5.06 5.71
CA ILE A 308 29.02 6.10 5.44
C ILE A 308 29.03 7.07 6.61
N SER A 309 29.49 8.31 6.39
CA SER A 309 29.27 9.37 7.38
C SER A 309 27.82 9.84 7.30
N VAL A 310 27.24 10.19 8.44
CA VAL A 310 25.84 10.66 8.52
C VAL A 310 25.77 11.95 9.34
N PRO A 311 24.85 12.86 9.01
CA PRO A 311 24.74 14.15 9.69
C PRO A 311 23.98 14.03 11.02
N PRO A 312 24.23 14.91 12.00
CA PRO A 312 23.52 14.92 13.29
C PRO A 312 22.00 15.18 13.20
N SER A 313 21.52 15.70 12.07
CA SER A 313 20.11 16.00 11.80
C SER A 313 19.23 14.76 11.57
N LEU A 314 19.84 13.59 11.41
CA LEU A 314 19.16 12.37 11.00
C LEU A 314 18.13 11.89 12.04
N LYS A 315 16.88 11.72 11.61
CA LYS A 315 15.77 11.26 12.45
C LYS A 315 15.37 9.81 12.17
N THR A 316 15.48 9.37 10.93
CA THR A 316 15.14 8.02 10.51
C THR A 316 16.29 7.40 9.75
N LEU A 317 16.75 6.23 10.22
CA LEU A 317 17.79 5.44 9.56
C LEU A 317 17.24 4.06 9.22
N ARG A 318 17.21 3.73 7.92
CA ARG A 318 16.95 2.38 7.41
C ARG A 318 18.24 1.82 6.83
N PHE A 319 18.86 0.91 7.57
CA PHE A 319 20.19 0.38 7.27
C PHE A 319 20.21 -1.15 7.29
N PRO A 320 19.42 -1.85 6.46
CA PRO A 320 19.49 -3.30 6.39
C PRO A 320 20.65 -3.77 5.49
N SER A 321 21.83 -3.16 5.64
CA SER A 321 23.04 -3.44 4.86
C SER A 321 24.02 -4.33 5.63
N LYS A 322 24.75 -5.17 4.88
CA LYS A 322 25.88 -5.97 5.36
C LYS A 322 27.22 -5.55 4.77
N SER A 323 27.23 -4.68 3.78
CA SER A 323 28.46 -4.18 3.18
C SER A 323 28.86 -2.81 3.69
N ALA A 324 27.99 -2.11 4.42
CA ALA A 324 28.27 -0.78 4.93
C ALA A 324 28.34 -0.71 6.46
N ARG A 325 29.05 0.30 6.95
CA ARG A 325 29.10 0.69 8.37
C ARG A 325 29.00 2.20 8.50
N ILE A 326 28.39 2.63 9.60
CA ILE A 326 28.39 4.02 10.05
C ILE A 326 29.45 4.11 11.15
N PRO A 327 30.54 4.87 10.95
CA PRO A 327 31.59 5.01 11.94
C PRO A 327 31.06 5.52 13.28
N SER A 328 31.63 5.03 14.39
CA SER A 328 31.19 5.38 15.76
C SER A 328 31.33 6.86 16.11
N ARG A 329 32.17 7.62 15.36
CA ARG A 329 32.31 9.08 15.46
C ARG A 329 31.07 9.84 15.01
N CYS A 330 30.24 9.25 14.15
CA CYS A 330 29.02 9.89 13.67
C CYS A 330 27.98 9.86 14.79
N THR A 331 27.65 11.03 15.34
CA THR A 331 26.60 11.16 16.35
C THR A 331 25.26 11.37 15.68
N MET A 332 24.21 10.71 16.19
CA MET A 332 22.85 10.84 15.68
C MET A 332 21.88 11.22 16.80
N PRO A 333 22.06 12.39 17.46
CA PRO A 333 21.32 12.76 18.66
C PRO A 333 19.80 12.87 18.44
N LEU A 334 19.38 13.16 17.19
CA LEU A 334 17.98 13.30 16.81
C LEU A 334 17.35 11.99 16.27
N LEU A 335 18.07 10.85 16.33
CA LEU A 335 17.56 9.60 15.78
C LEU A 335 16.34 9.10 16.55
N GLU A 336 15.19 9.09 15.88
CA GLU A 336 13.90 8.65 16.44
C GLU A 336 13.54 7.22 16.01
N LYS A 337 13.97 6.80 14.81
CA LYS A 337 13.60 5.52 14.20
C LYS A 337 14.81 4.82 13.58
N LEU A 338 15.08 3.59 14.02
CA LEU A 338 16.15 2.75 13.49
C LEU A 338 15.57 1.43 12.95
N TYR A 339 15.92 1.10 11.70
CA TYR A 339 15.60 -0.16 11.05
C TYR A 339 16.90 -0.80 10.58
N VAL A 340 17.31 -1.93 11.15
CA VAL A 340 18.67 -2.45 10.99
C VAL A 340 18.68 -3.97 11.04
N GLN A 341 19.68 -4.61 10.43
CA GLN A 341 19.91 -6.04 10.67
C GLN A 341 20.51 -6.23 12.06
N GLN A 342 20.12 -7.29 12.78
CA GLN A 342 20.64 -7.56 14.13
C GLN A 342 22.18 -7.54 14.18
N ARG A 343 22.82 -8.20 13.22
CA ARG A 343 24.29 -8.28 13.14
C ARG A 343 24.97 -6.93 12.99
N SER A 344 24.35 -5.98 12.29
CA SER A 344 24.95 -4.65 12.15
C SER A 344 25.06 -3.90 13.49
N LEU A 345 24.22 -4.23 14.48
CA LEU A 345 24.37 -3.73 15.86
C LEU A 345 25.42 -4.52 16.65
N ILE A 346 25.38 -5.86 16.57
CA ILE A 346 26.31 -6.75 17.30
C ILE A 346 27.76 -6.49 16.87
N ASP A 347 27.98 -6.37 15.56
CA ASP A 347 29.30 -6.15 14.96
C ASP A 347 29.77 -4.69 15.12
N GLY A 348 28.99 -3.81 15.76
CA GLY A 348 29.31 -2.40 15.91
C GLY A 348 29.36 -1.62 14.58
N ARG A 349 28.69 -2.11 13.53
CA ARG A 349 28.59 -1.40 12.24
C ARG A 349 27.64 -0.21 12.32
N VAL A 350 26.70 -0.26 13.26
CA VAL A 350 25.89 0.88 13.68
C VAL A 350 25.98 0.91 15.21
N CYS A 351 26.73 1.85 15.76
CA CYS A 351 26.95 1.96 17.21
C CYS A 351 25.83 2.77 17.86
N LEU A 352 24.96 2.12 18.65
CA LEU A 352 23.97 2.83 19.46
C LEU A 352 24.57 3.49 20.70
N SER A 353 25.61 2.88 21.29
CA SER A 353 26.25 3.35 22.53
C SER A 353 26.96 4.69 22.37
N SER A 354 27.64 4.91 21.24
CA SER A 354 28.34 6.18 20.97
C SER A 354 27.38 7.31 20.59
N CYS A 355 26.19 6.98 20.10
CA CYS A 355 25.29 7.98 19.55
C CYS A 355 24.50 8.76 20.61
N ASN A 356 24.59 8.39 21.91
CA ASN A 356 23.83 8.95 23.03
C ASN A 356 22.44 9.41 22.54
N THR A 357 21.61 8.45 22.09
CA THR A 357 20.33 8.73 21.41
C THR A 357 19.18 8.69 22.42
N PRO A 358 18.97 9.72 23.28
CA PRO A 358 17.82 9.75 24.16
C PRO A 358 16.51 9.72 23.36
N SER A 359 16.56 10.14 22.09
CA SER A 359 15.41 10.30 21.20
C SER A 359 14.89 9.01 20.55
N LEU A 360 15.56 7.86 20.69
CA LEU A 360 15.20 6.65 19.93
C LEU A 360 13.89 6.03 20.42
N LYS A 361 12.81 6.22 19.65
CA LYS A 361 11.45 5.74 19.98
C LYS A 361 11.07 4.44 19.29
N LYS A 362 11.66 4.13 18.13
CA LYS A 362 11.34 2.93 17.34
C LYS A 362 12.58 2.18 16.92
N LEU A 363 12.63 0.88 17.23
CA LEU A 363 13.66 -0.05 16.79
C LEU A 363 13.05 -1.22 16.01
N THR A 364 13.57 -1.50 14.82
CA THR A 364 13.22 -2.69 14.02
C THR A 364 14.48 -3.48 13.71
N LEU A 365 14.51 -4.73 14.19
CA LEU A 365 15.60 -5.67 13.98
C LEU A 365 15.19 -6.72 12.96
N TYR A 366 15.92 -6.77 11.84
CA TYR A 366 15.72 -7.75 10.79
C TYR A 366 16.69 -8.93 10.89
N LYS A 367 16.25 -10.07 10.34
CA LYS A 367 17.06 -11.28 10.16
C LYS A 367 17.76 -11.72 11.46
N CYS A 368 17.06 -11.68 12.60
CA CYS A 368 17.66 -12.00 13.88
C CYS A 368 17.96 -13.50 13.97
N ARG A 369 19.22 -13.86 14.21
CA ARG A 369 19.73 -15.23 14.30
C ARG A 369 20.56 -15.48 15.56
N ASP A 370 21.13 -14.43 16.14
CA ASP A 370 22.05 -14.50 17.27
C ASP A 370 21.32 -14.07 18.55
N ILE A 371 21.89 -14.29 19.74
CA ILE A 371 21.27 -13.84 21.01
C ILE A 371 21.21 -12.30 21.03
N ILE A 372 20.04 -11.73 21.38
CA ILE A 372 19.90 -10.29 21.54
C ILE A 372 20.33 -9.91 22.96
N ALA A 373 21.43 -9.16 23.08
CA ALA A 373 21.90 -8.63 24.34
C ALA A 373 20.91 -7.59 24.94
N SER A 374 20.76 -7.60 26.26
CA SER A 374 19.81 -6.73 26.98
C SER A 374 20.12 -5.24 26.84
N ASN A 375 21.39 -4.88 26.61
CA ASN A 375 21.84 -3.49 26.45
C ASN A 375 21.46 -2.85 25.10
N ILE A 376 20.90 -3.62 24.16
CA ILE A 376 20.47 -3.08 22.86
C ILE A 376 19.23 -2.18 23.01
N PHE A 377 18.41 -2.42 24.03
CA PHE A 377 17.13 -1.72 24.21
C PHE A 377 17.29 -0.50 25.13
N SER A 378 17.17 0.69 24.55
CA SER A 378 17.06 1.94 25.32
C SER A 378 15.76 1.97 26.14
N SER A 379 15.79 2.60 27.31
CA SER A 379 14.63 2.87 28.15
C SER A 379 13.60 3.79 27.49
N THR A 380 13.95 4.48 26.40
CA THR A 380 13.08 5.41 25.66
C THR A 380 12.30 4.76 24.52
N LEU A 381 12.50 3.46 24.25
CA LEU A 381 11.85 2.76 23.16
C LEU A 381 10.35 2.52 23.41
N GLU A 382 9.52 3.19 22.62
CA GLU A 382 8.07 3.01 22.60
C GLU A 382 7.62 1.86 21.68
N LYS A 383 8.40 1.53 20.64
CA LYS A 383 8.01 0.56 19.60
C LYS A 383 9.18 -0.35 19.21
N ILE A 384 8.99 -1.66 19.37
CA ILE A 384 9.99 -2.66 18.99
C ILE A 384 9.39 -3.64 17.96
N THR A 385 10.17 -3.95 16.93
CA THR A 385 9.87 -5.00 15.95
C THR A 385 11.07 -5.93 15.81
N ILE A 386 10.87 -7.23 15.96
CA ILE A 386 11.91 -8.26 15.89
C ILE A 386 11.48 -9.29 14.84
N CYS A 387 12.30 -9.49 13.81
CA CYS A 387 12.09 -10.51 12.79
C CYS A 387 13.08 -11.68 13.00
N LYS A 388 12.66 -12.69 13.75
CA LYS A 388 13.42 -13.91 14.08
C LYS A 388 13.49 -14.85 12.86
N LYS A 389 14.70 -15.31 12.53
CA LYS A 389 15.02 -16.22 11.41
C LYS A 389 15.72 -17.51 11.86
N THR A 390 15.66 -17.83 13.14
CA THR A 390 16.25 -19.04 13.75
C THR A 390 15.19 -19.75 14.59
N ASP A 391 15.37 -21.06 14.79
CA ASP A 391 14.58 -21.85 15.74
C ASP A 391 15.09 -21.67 17.18
N GLN A 392 16.39 -21.42 17.35
CA GLN A 392 17.04 -21.21 18.63
C GLN A 392 16.42 -20.05 19.43
N PRO A 393 16.38 -20.15 20.77
CA PRO A 393 15.91 -19.06 21.62
C PRO A 393 16.93 -17.92 21.61
N ILE A 394 16.51 -16.73 21.16
CA ILE A 394 17.37 -15.53 21.08
C ILE A 394 16.87 -14.36 21.94
N LEU A 395 15.68 -14.49 22.52
CA LEU A 395 14.96 -13.50 23.33
C LEU A 395 14.95 -13.84 24.83
N GLY A 396 15.43 -15.01 25.23
CA GLY A 396 15.37 -15.46 26.63
C GLY A 396 16.02 -14.52 27.66
N GLN A 397 16.97 -13.67 27.25
CA GLN A 397 17.64 -12.69 28.12
C GLN A 397 17.10 -11.25 27.95
N VAL A 398 16.14 -11.05 27.05
CA VAL A 398 15.64 -9.73 26.71
C VAL A 398 14.69 -9.25 27.80
N VAL A 399 15.01 -8.10 28.39
CA VAL A 399 14.10 -7.33 29.24
C VAL A 399 13.62 -6.14 28.44
N PHE A 400 12.33 -6.12 28.11
CA PHE A 400 11.75 -5.00 27.40
C PHE A 400 11.59 -3.78 28.31
N PRO A 401 11.82 -2.56 27.79
CA PRO A 401 11.71 -1.35 28.59
C PRO A 401 10.26 -1.08 29.01
N PRO A 402 10.03 -0.48 30.19
CA PRO A 402 8.67 -0.20 30.68
C PRO A 402 7.93 0.86 29.85
N SER A 403 8.62 1.64 29.01
CA SER A 403 8.03 2.59 28.07
C SER A 403 7.44 1.94 26.81
N LEU A 404 7.64 0.63 26.62
CA LEU A 404 7.26 -0.09 25.41
C LEU A 404 5.74 -0.23 25.28
N ILE A 405 5.14 0.55 24.39
CA ILE A 405 3.71 0.48 24.09
C ILE A 405 3.38 -0.50 22.96
N HIS A 406 4.29 -0.69 21.99
CA HIS A 406 4.06 -1.57 20.83
C HIS A 406 5.18 -2.60 20.67
N LEU A 407 4.81 -3.88 20.63
CA LEU A 407 5.74 -4.99 20.42
C LEU A 407 5.30 -5.82 19.22
N THR A 408 6.23 -6.12 18.34
CA THR A 408 6.04 -7.04 17.21
C THR A 408 7.17 -8.06 17.19
N ILE A 409 6.85 -9.33 17.37
CA ILE A 409 7.80 -10.44 17.26
C ILE A 409 7.26 -11.37 16.18
N VAL A 410 7.97 -11.43 15.05
CA VAL A 410 7.60 -12.26 13.91
C VAL A 410 8.71 -13.26 13.64
N GLY A 411 8.35 -14.50 13.37
CA GLY A 411 9.30 -15.57 13.07
C GLY A 411 8.60 -16.89 12.83
N ASP A 412 9.36 -17.86 12.34
CA ASP A 412 8.83 -19.19 12.01
C ASP A 412 8.58 -20.07 13.23
N HIS A 413 9.20 -19.74 14.36
CA HIS A 413 9.17 -20.48 15.61
C HIS A 413 8.77 -19.56 16.77
N TYR A 414 7.86 -20.04 17.60
CA TYR A 414 7.45 -19.37 18.84
C TYR A 414 8.61 -19.32 19.84
N GLU A 415 8.74 -18.19 20.53
CA GLU A 415 9.63 -18.04 21.68
C GLU A 415 8.88 -17.27 22.77
N PRO A 416 8.74 -17.82 23.99
CA PRO A 416 8.06 -17.14 25.08
C PRO A 416 8.88 -15.93 25.52
N VAL A 417 8.20 -14.81 25.77
CA VAL A 417 8.83 -13.57 26.25
C VAL A 417 8.02 -12.98 27.40
N ARG A 418 8.71 -12.33 28.35
CA ARG A 418 8.04 -11.55 29.40
C ARG A 418 7.58 -10.23 28.81
N LEU A 419 6.26 -10.02 28.77
CA LEU A 419 5.65 -8.81 28.23
C LEU A 419 5.59 -7.72 29.30
N PRO A 420 5.91 -6.45 28.99
CA PRO A 420 5.73 -5.35 29.92
C PRO A 420 4.24 -4.98 30.06
N ASP A 421 3.84 -4.55 31.25
CA ASP A 421 2.43 -4.19 31.55
C ASP A 421 1.92 -2.97 30.77
N SER A 422 2.81 -2.11 30.29
CA SER A 422 2.52 -0.91 29.51
C SER A 422 2.08 -1.18 28.06
N LEU A 423 2.12 -2.45 27.62
CA LEU A 423 1.89 -2.80 26.23
C LEU A 423 0.42 -2.58 25.81
N VAL A 424 0.23 -1.74 24.78
CA VAL A 424 -1.09 -1.45 24.20
C VAL A 424 -1.33 -2.26 22.92
N LYS A 425 -0.27 -2.61 22.19
CA LYS A 425 -0.33 -3.38 20.93
C LYS A 425 0.69 -4.50 20.92
N LEU A 426 0.21 -5.72 20.67
CA LEU A 426 1.03 -6.92 20.52
C LEU A 426 0.78 -7.57 19.16
N LYS A 427 1.86 -7.85 18.42
CA LYS A 427 1.86 -8.74 17.26
C LYS A 427 2.86 -9.86 17.50
N HIS A 428 2.42 -11.11 17.62
CA HIS A 428 3.28 -12.20 18.06
C HIS A 428 2.96 -13.51 17.33
N THR A 429 4.00 -14.23 16.88
CA THR A 429 3.89 -15.66 16.57
C THR A 429 3.52 -16.42 17.84
N ILE A 430 2.43 -17.18 17.85
CA ILE A 430 2.00 -17.94 19.02
C ILE A 430 1.80 -19.41 18.69
N LYS A 431 2.22 -20.29 19.60
CA LYS A 431 1.99 -21.74 19.46
C LYS A 431 0.54 -22.07 19.84
N THR A 432 0.16 -21.79 21.08
CA THR A 432 -1.20 -21.91 21.60
C THR A 432 -1.58 -20.65 22.39
N LEU A 433 -2.88 -20.31 22.47
CA LEU A 433 -3.31 -19.20 23.35
C LEU A 433 -3.20 -19.55 24.84
N SER A 434 -3.25 -20.84 25.17
CA SER A 434 -3.09 -21.33 26.54
C SER A 434 -1.70 -21.08 27.11
N ASP A 435 -0.68 -20.99 26.25
CA ASP A 435 0.69 -20.63 26.64
C ASP A 435 0.88 -19.10 26.84
N ALA A 436 -0.08 -18.28 26.42
CA ALA A 436 0.00 -16.81 26.48
C ALA A 436 -0.33 -16.25 27.88
N LEU A 437 0.08 -16.96 28.94
CA LEU A 437 -0.41 -16.90 30.33
C LEU A 437 -0.36 -15.55 31.08
N SER A 438 -0.01 -14.45 30.43
CA SER A 438 -0.28 -13.12 30.97
C SER A 438 -0.25 -12.06 29.86
N LEU A 439 -1.33 -11.98 29.07
CA LEU A 439 -1.54 -10.81 28.23
C LEU A 439 -1.72 -9.57 29.14
N PRO A 440 -1.03 -8.45 28.87
CA PRO A 440 -1.19 -7.22 29.67
C PRO A 440 -2.63 -6.74 29.71
N GLN A 441 -3.10 -6.30 30.89
CA GLN A 441 -4.50 -5.88 31.11
C GLN A 441 -4.90 -4.65 30.29
N HIS A 442 -3.93 -3.82 29.89
CA HIS A 442 -4.14 -2.61 29.09
C HIS A 442 -4.08 -2.84 27.57
N LEU A 443 -3.89 -4.09 27.13
CA LEU A 443 -3.75 -4.42 25.72
C LEU A 443 -5.05 -4.13 24.96
N LYS A 444 -4.96 -3.26 23.93
CA LYS A 444 -6.09 -2.88 23.06
C LYS A 444 -6.08 -3.59 21.72
N LYS A 445 -4.91 -4.04 21.25
CA LYS A 445 -4.75 -4.69 19.95
C LYS A 445 -3.86 -5.91 20.02
N LEU A 446 -4.42 -7.06 19.64
CA LEU A 446 -3.73 -8.33 19.54
C LEU A 446 -3.75 -8.82 18.08
N ILE A 447 -2.57 -9.12 17.54
CA ILE A 447 -2.38 -9.76 16.23
C ILE A 447 -1.63 -11.06 16.45
N CYS A 448 -2.29 -12.17 16.19
CA CYS A 448 -1.72 -13.51 16.32
C CYS A 448 -1.17 -13.98 14.97
N LEU A 449 0.07 -14.44 14.95
CA LEU A 449 0.73 -14.98 13.76
C LEU A 449 0.92 -16.49 13.88
N LYS A 450 0.79 -17.19 12.74
CA LYS A 450 1.29 -18.55 12.48
C LYS A 450 1.22 -19.50 13.67
N SER A 451 0.13 -20.24 13.80
CA SER A 451 0.04 -21.41 14.69
C SER A 451 0.31 -22.69 13.90
N VAL A 452 1.02 -23.64 14.53
CA VAL A 452 1.22 -24.99 14.01
C VAL A 452 0.48 -25.93 14.96
N PHE A 453 -0.57 -26.61 14.47
CA PHE A 453 -1.45 -27.54 15.22
C PHE A 453 -2.54 -26.89 16.08
N PRO A 454 -3.61 -27.63 16.48
CA PRO A 454 -4.96 -27.08 16.59
C PRO A 454 -5.02 -25.93 17.58
N PHE A 455 -5.47 -24.79 17.05
CA PHE A 455 -5.55 -23.55 17.80
C PHE A 455 -6.89 -23.52 18.54
N SER A 456 -6.84 -23.65 19.88
CA SER A 456 -7.97 -23.32 20.74
C SER A 456 -7.78 -21.94 21.32
N CYS A 457 -8.82 -21.12 21.23
CA CYS A 457 -8.82 -19.78 21.80
C CYS A 457 -9.18 -19.87 23.29
N SER A 458 -8.35 -19.30 24.17
CA SER A 458 -8.65 -19.26 25.60
C SER A 458 -9.66 -18.15 25.91
N ASN A 459 -10.43 -18.30 27.00
CA ASN A 459 -11.43 -17.33 27.44
C ASN A 459 -10.83 -16.08 28.14
N ASN A 460 -9.50 -15.99 28.24
CA ASN A 460 -8.82 -15.01 29.09
C ASN A 460 -8.28 -13.83 28.28
N TYR A 461 -9.16 -13.14 27.55
CA TYR A 461 -8.77 -11.91 26.85
C TYR A 461 -8.67 -10.72 27.83
N PRO A 462 -7.75 -9.78 27.59
CA PRO A 462 -7.73 -8.52 28.32
C PRO A 462 -9.07 -7.78 28.20
N PRO A 463 -9.57 -7.17 29.28
CA PRO A 463 -10.90 -6.55 29.29
C PRO A 463 -11.01 -5.38 28.32
N ASN A 464 -9.89 -4.73 27.97
CA ASN A 464 -9.84 -3.56 27.09
C ASN A 464 -9.52 -3.88 25.63
N LEU A 465 -9.56 -5.15 25.22
CA LEU A 465 -9.20 -5.57 23.86
C LEU A 465 -10.23 -5.09 22.84
N GLU A 466 -9.84 -4.21 21.92
CA GLU A 466 -10.71 -3.65 20.88
C GLU A 466 -10.45 -4.25 19.49
N THR A 467 -9.24 -4.74 19.23
CA THR A 467 -8.82 -5.32 17.96
C THR A 467 -8.25 -6.72 18.16
N LEU A 468 -8.84 -7.71 17.49
CA LEU A 468 -8.36 -9.08 17.43
C LEU A 468 -8.14 -9.48 15.98
N ASN A 469 -6.89 -9.76 15.61
CA ASN A 469 -6.53 -10.21 14.26
C ASN A 469 -5.91 -11.61 14.33
N LEU A 470 -6.55 -12.54 13.62
CA LEU A 470 -6.25 -13.96 13.54
C LEU A 470 -6.05 -14.40 12.07
N THR A 471 -5.80 -13.48 11.13
CA THR A 471 -5.73 -13.82 9.69
C THR A 471 -4.49 -14.67 9.36
N ASP A 472 -3.43 -14.53 10.14
CA ASP A 472 -2.19 -15.29 9.92
C ASP A 472 -2.21 -16.68 10.58
N ILE A 473 -3.33 -17.10 11.18
CA ILE A 473 -3.52 -18.43 11.76
C ILE A 473 -3.93 -19.41 10.66
N LYS A 474 -3.16 -20.48 10.51
CA LYS A 474 -3.42 -21.55 9.53
C LYS A 474 -4.12 -22.73 10.20
N GLY A 475 -4.89 -23.47 9.42
CA GLY A 475 -5.58 -24.69 9.86
C GLY A 475 -7.02 -24.44 10.25
N ASP A 476 -7.64 -25.47 10.82
CA ASP A 476 -9.01 -25.39 11.33
C ASP A 476 -9.02 -25.04 12.80
N PHE A 477 -9.71 -23.96 13.11
CA PHE A 477 -9.90 -23.45 14.47
C PHE A 477 -11.29 -22.89 14.61
N THR A 478 -11.81 -22.92 15.84
CA THR A 478 -13.06 -22.28 16.23
C THR A 478 -12.78 -21.22 17.27
N ILE A 479 -13.59 -20.17 17.26
CA ILE A 479 -13.55 -19.07 18.21
C ILE A 479 -14.87 -19.14 18.98
N ASP A 480 -14.80 -19.65 20.20
CA ASP A 480 -16.01 -19.89 20.99
C ASP A 480 -16.48 -18.64 21.75
N ASN A 481 -15.57 -17.72 22.10
CA ASN A 481 -15.89 -16.54 22.90
C ASN A 481 -15.14 -15.30 22.41
N ILE A 482 -15.78 -14.48 21.58
CA ILE A 482 -15.25 -13.17 21.19
C ILE A 482 -15.63 -12.17 22.28
N PRO A 483 -14.65 -11.44 22.89
CA PRO A 483 -14.96 -10.46 23.91
C PRO A 483 -15.94 -9.39 23.40
N PRO A 484 -16.90 -8.95 24.23
CA PRO A 484 -17.88 -7.95 23.81
C PRO A 484 -17.23 -6.61 23.47
N THR A 485 -16.00 -6.35 23.90
CA THR A 485 -15.23 -5.13 23.64
C THR A 485 -14.61 -5.06 22.23
N ILE A 486 -14.62 -6.16 21.46
CA ILE A 486 -14.06 -6.21 20.11
C ILE A 486 -14.85 -5.34 19.13
N LYS A 487 -14.17 -4.35 18.55
CA LYS A 487 -14.66 -3.47 17.49
C LYS A 487 -14.17 -3.90 16.11
N TYR A 488 -12.95 -4.42 16.05
CA TYR A 488 -12.25 -4.83 14.82
C TYR A 488 -11.84 -6.30 14.93
N LEU A 489 -12.52 -7.15 14.16
CA LEU A 489 -12.21 -8.58 14.08
C LEU A 489 -11.59 -8.89 12.72
N SER A 490 -10.47 -9.61 12.71
CA SER A 490 -9.91 -10.18 11.47
C SER A 490 -9.72 -11.69 11.63
N ILE A 491 -10.26 -12.48 10.73
CA ILE A 491 -10.25 -13.96 10.80
C ILE A 491 -9.97 -14.57 9.45
N THR A 492 -9.49 -15.80 9.48
CA THR A 492 -9.30 -16.64 8.29
C THR A 492 -10.46 -17.60 8.13
N LEU A 493 -11.06 -17.60 6.94
CA LEU A 493 -12.12 -18.53 6.57
C LEU A 493 -11.55 -19.61 5.65
N ASN A 494 -11.73 -20.87 6.05
CA ASN A 494 -11.55 -21.99 5.15
C ASN A 494 -12.90 -22.33 4.49
N HIS A 495 -12.85 -22.96 3.33
CA HIS A 495 -14.06 -23.49 2.72
C HIS A 495 -14.55 -24.70 3.54
N THR A 496 -15.87 -24.84 3.65
CA THR A 496 -16.43 -26.10 4.13
C THR A 496 -16.09 -27.20 3.11
N PRO A 497 -15.57 -28.37 3.54
CA PRO A 497 -15.29 -29.47 2.62
C PRO A 497 -16.61 -29.89 1.97
N ASN A 498 -16.82 -29.48 0.73
CA ASN A 498 -18.11 -29.61 0.07
C ASN A 498 -18.16 -30.90 -0.76
N ILE A 499 -19.38 -31.39 -0.97
CA ILE A 499 -19.67 -32.55 -1.82
C ILE A 499 -19.26 -32.19 -3.26
N SER A 500 -18.58 -33.11 -3.95
CA SER A 500 -17.87 -32.87 -5.21
C SER A 500 -18.66 -32.03 -6.23
N ASN A 501 -18.03 -30.95 -6.73
CA ASN A 501 -18.39 -30.07 -7.87
C ASN A 501 -19.02 -28.69 -7.58
N SER A 502 -19.36 -28.34 -6.34
CA SER A 502 -19.81 -26.98 -6.02
C SER A 502 -18.66 -26.01 -5.74
N PRO A 503 -18.78 -24.70 -6.03
CA PRO A 503 -17.83 -23.69 -5.57
C PRO A 503 -17.61 -23.77 -4.05
N PRO A 504 -16.39 -23.51 -3.56
CA PRO A 504 -16.13 -23.42 -2.13
C PRO A 504 -16.98 -22.32 -1.49
N ILE A 505 -17.69 -22.69 -0.41
CA ILE A 505 -18.51 -21.77 0.37
C ILE A 505 -17.72 -21.33 1.60
N TYR A 506 -17.59 -20.02 1.78
CA TYR A 506 -16.97 -19.37 2.91
C TYR A 506 -18.04 -18.76 3.79
N SER A 507 -18.02 -19.14 5.07
CA SER A 507 -19.02 -18.76 6.07
C SER A 507 -18.30 -18.40 7.35
N ILE A 508 -18.73 -17.33 8.02
CA ILE A 508 -18.15 -16.96 9.32
C ILE A 508 -18.58 -17.91 10.43
N SER A 509 -19.72 -18.60 10.25
CA SER A 509 -20.17 -19.65 11.18
C SER A 509 -19.24 -20.87 11.22
N SER A 510 -18.43 -21.09 10.17
CA SER A 510 -17.40 -22.13 10.16
C SER A 510 -16.26 -21.88 11.16
N ARG A 511 -16.16 -20.65 11.68
CA ARG A 511 -15.10 -20.21 12.60
C ARG A 511 -15.62 -19.70 13.92
N ILE A 512 -16.85 -19.22 13.97
CA ILE A 512 -17.39 -18.56 15.15
C ILE A 512 -18.59 -19.36 15.64
N SER A 513 -18.46 -19.91 16.84
CA SER A 513 -19.56 -20.62 17.49
C SER A 513 -20.64 -19.63 17.92
N LYS A 514 -21.90 -20.06 17.88
CA LYS A 514 -23.03 -19.20 18.32
C LYS A 514 -22.86 -18.83 19.79
N ILE A 515 -23.00 -17.54 20.11
CA ILE A 515 -23.04 -17.09 21.50
C ILE A 515 -24.41 -17.49 22.05
N ASN A 516 -24.43 -18.45 22.97
CA ASN A 516 -25.58 -19.24 23.43
C ASN A 516 -26.80 -18.44 23.99
N GLN A 517 -26.78 -17.11 24.00
CA GLN A 517 -27.86 -16.29 24.60
C GLN A 517 -28.48 -15.22 23.69
N LEU A 518 -27.86 -14.80 22.59
CA LEU A 518 -28.30 -13.60 21.84
C LEU A 518 -28.61 -13.81 20.35
N GLN A 519 -28.60 -15.04 19.84
CA GLN A 519 -28.72 -15.37 18.39
C GLN A 519 -27.70 -14.69 17.46
N GLN A 520 -26.89 -13.74 17.95
CA GLN A 520 -25.84 -13.04 17.22
C GLN A 520 -24.53 -13.82 17.28
N TRP A 521 -23.75 -13.76 16.20
CA TRP A 521 -22.44 -14.42 16.13
C TRP A 521 -21.31 -13.50 16.57
N LEU A 522 -21.51 -12.20 16.43
CA LEU A 522 -20.56 -11.17 16.84
C LEU A 522 -21.18 -10.27 17.90
N SER A 523 -20.33 -9.69 18.74
CA SER A 523 -20.75 -8.64 19.67
C SER A 523 -21.39 -7.47 18.92
N VAL A 524 -22.37 -6.82 19.55
CA VAL A 524 -22.99 -5.59 19.02
C VAL A 524 -21.99 -4.47 18.74
N ASN A 525 -20.82 -4.51 19.40
CA ASN A 525 -19.75 -3.53 19.24
C ASN A 525 -18.86 -3.80 18.02
N THR A 526 -18.92 -5.01 17.45
CA THR A 526 -18.10 -5.38 16.29
C THR A 526 -18.66 -4.73 15.03
N THR A 527 -17.99 -3.67 14.61
CA THR A 527 -18.40 -2.85 13.44
C THR A 527 -17.55 -3.12 12.21
N HIS A 528 -16.34 -3.67 12.40
CA HIS A 528 -15.40 -3.97 11.33
C HIS A 528 -15.04 -5.45 11.35
N LEU A 529 -15.22 -6.11 10.21
CA LEU A 529 -14.86 -7.51 10.01
C LEU A 529 -13.94 -7.61 8.80
N THR A 530 -12.80 -8.27 8.97
CA THR A 530 -11.91 -8.65 7.88
C THR A 530 -11.86 -10.17 7.79
N CYS A 531 -12.23 -10.71 6.63
CA CYS A 531 -12.15 -12.13 6.35
C CYS A 531 -11.04 -12.37 5.34
N ASP A 532 -10.03 -13.15 5.74
CA ASP A 532 -9.03 -13.68 4.82
C ASP A 532 -9.52 -15.03 4.29
N ILE A 533 -9.77 -15.09 2.99
CA ILE A 533 -10.38 -16.24 2.31
C ILE A 533 -9.24 -17.14 1.81
N ILE A 534 -8.95 -18.18 2.58
CA ILE A 534 -7.91 -19.17 2.26
C ILE A 534 -8.60 -20.40 1.68
N GLY A 535 -8.24 -20.86 0.49
CA GLY A 535 -8.80 -22.15 0.07
C GLY A 535 -8.70 -22.62 -1.36
N VAL A 536 -7.94 -22.01 -2.26
CA VAL A 536 -7.69 -22.63 -3.57
C VAL A 536 -6.25 -23.08 -3.65
N LYS A 537 -5.94 -24.20 -3.00
CA LYS A 537 -4.69 -24.90 -3.28
C LYS A 537 -4.74 -25.39 -4.72
N TYR A 538 -3.63 -25.25 -5.43
CA TYR A 538 -3.44 -25.79 -6.75
C TYR A 538 -3.57 -27.32 -6.68
N VAL A 539 -4.74 -27.86 -7.03
CA VAL A 539 -4.92 -29.29 -7.23
C VAL A 539 -4.78 -29.55 -8.74
N ALA A 540 -3.54 -29.81 -9.16
CA ALA A 540 -3.15 -30.40 -10.45
C ALA A 540 -4.05 -30.04 -11.66
N GLY A 541 -4.18 -28.75 -11.98
CA GLY A 541 -4.72 -28.29 -13.27
C GLY A 541 -6.23 -28.03 -13.37
N ARG A 542 -7.03 -28.20 -12.31
CA ARG A 542 -8.43 -27.74 -12.30
C ARG A 542 -8.60 -26.56 -11.35
N TYR A 543 -8.67 -25.36 -11.92
CA TYR A 543 -9.01 -24.16 -11.17
C TYR A 543 -10.52 -24.18 -10.89
N ASN A 544 -10.92 -24.36 -9.63
CA ASN A 544 -12.19 -23.77 -9.19
C ASN A 544 -11.95 -22.26 -9.17
N LYS A 545 -12.23 -21.63 -10.31
CA LYS A 545 -12.00 -20.19 -10.50
C LYS A 545 -12.94 -19.35 -9.64
N THR A 546 -13.99 -19.94 -9.07
CA THR A 546 -15.03 -19.26 -8.31
C THR A 546 -15.01 -19.68 -6.84
N GLY A 547 -15.44 -18.76 -5.97
CA GLY A 547 -15.80 -19.03 -4.58
C GLY A 547 -17.02 -18.21 -4.21
N ALA A 548 -17.72 -18.62 -3.15
CA ALA A 548 -18.92 -17.95 -2.68
C ALA A 548 -18.79 -17.60 -1.18
N PHE A 549 -19.09 -16.37 -0.80
CA PHE A 549 -19.13 -15.92 0.59
C PHE A 549 -20.57 -15.70 1.04
N ARG A 550 -20.96 -16.27 2.19
CA ARG A 550 -22.29 -16.12 2.80
C ARG A 550 -22.46 -14.72 3.39
N LEU A 551 -22.96 -13.78 2.59
CA LEU A 551 -23.16 -12.39 3.01
C LEU A 551 -24.38 -12.23 3.93
N ASP A 552 -25.40 -13.07 3.77
CA ASP A 552 -26.59 -13.08 4.63
C ASP A 552 -26.22 -13.20 6.12
N GLU A 553 -25.17 -13.95 6.41
CA GLU A 553 -24.64 -14.12 7.76
C GLU A 553 -24.23 -12.80 8.40
N ILE A 554 -23.56 -11.94 7.62
CA ILE A 554 -23.11 -10.63 8.08
C ILE A 554 -24.28 -9.69 8.26
N ILE A 555 -25.19 -9.67 7.28
CA ILE A 555 -26.32 -8.75 7.25
C ILE A 555 -27.31 -9.06 8.39
N ASN A 556 -27.61 -10.35 8.61
CA ASN A 556 -28.66 -10.81 9.51
C ASN A 556 -28.20 -11.01 10.96
N HIS A 557 -26.96 -11.49 11.17
CA HIS A 557 -26.53 -11.97 12.48
C HIS A 557 -25.43 -11.13 13.13
N THR A 558 -25.11 -9.95 12.57
CA THR A 558 -24.05 -9.08 13.09
C THR A 558 -24.43 -7.60 13.01
N ASN A 559 -23.64 -6.74 13.65
CA ASN A 559 -23.70 -5.27 13.51
C ASN A 559 -22.58 -4.71 12.63
N VAL A 560 -21.92 -5.56 11.83
CA VAL A 560 -20.83 -5.14 10.95
C VAL A 560 -21.34 -4.06 9.99
N ARG A 561 -20.56 -2.99 9.89
CA ARG A 561 -20.76 -1.86 8.96
C ARG A 561 -19.69 -1.85 7.88
N TYR A 562 -18.50 -2.37 8.18
CA TYR A 562 -17.38 -2.44 7.28
C TYR A 562 -16.90 -3.89 7.16
N LEU A 563 -17.08 -4.47 5.99
CA LEU A 563 -16.63 -5.82 5.68
C LEU A 563 -15.47 -5.75 4.70
N GLN A 564 -14.34 -6.34 5.04
CA GLN A 564 -13.20 -6.49 4.13
C GLN A 564 -13.02 -7.97 3.81
N LEU A 565 -13.03 -8.32 2.52
CA LEU A 565 -12.73 -9.67 2.05
C LEU A 565 -11.36 -9.63 1.35
N ASN A 566 -10.37 -10.31 1.95
CA ASN A 566 -9.10 -10.55 1.30
C ASN A 566 -9.21 -11.88 0.58
N ILE A 567 -9.27 -11.82 -0.74
CA ILE A 567 -9.45 -12.99 -1.61
C ILE A 567 -8.11 -13.24 -2.27
N SER A 568 -7.42 -14.28 -1.82
CA SER A 568 -6.00 -14.50 -2.12
C SER A 568 -5.10 -13.33 -1.68
N ASN A 569 -3.80 -13.41 -2.00
CA ASN A 569 -2.84 -12.35 -1.70
C ASN A 569 -2.95 -11.11 -2.62
N THR A 570 -3.92 -11.09 -3.54
CA THR A 570 -3.93 -10.11 -4.66
C THR A 570 -5.12 -9.17 -4.64
N THR A 571 -6.28 -9.61 -4.13
CA THR A 571 -7.52 -8.85 -4.27
C THR A 571 -8.15 -8.61 -2.91
N THR A 572 -8.46 -7.34 -2.63
CA THR A 572 -9.14 -6.92 -1.40
C THR A 572 -10.37 -6.11 -1.75
N PHE A 573 -11.53 -6.69 -1.47
CA PHE A 573 -12.82 -6.01 -1.56
C PHE A 573 -13.19 -5.39 -0.21
N GLN A 574 -13.64 -4.15 -0.22
CA GLN A 574 -14.06 -3.43 0.98
C GLN A 574 -15.50 -2.99 0.80
N PHE A 575 -16.39 -3.44 1.67
CA PHE A 575 -17.82 -3.15 1.61
C PHE A 575 -18.25 -2.26 2.77
N THR A 576 -19.10 -1.29 2.49
CA THR A 576 -19.96 -0.63 3.48
C THR A 576 -21.32 -1.31 3.51
N ILE A 577 -21.84 -1.54 4.71
CA ILE A 577 -23.15 -2.16 4.96
C ILE A 577 -23.96 -1.18 5.79
N GLN A 578 -25.00 -0.61 5.18
CA GLN A 578 -25.90 0.34 5.82
C GLN A 578 -27.32 -0.22 5.88
N ARG A 579 -27.82 -0.42 7.09
CA ARG A 579 -29.22 -0.80 7.36
C ARG A 579 -30.08 0.46 7.23
N LEU A 580 -30.98 0.48 6.27
CA LEU A 580 -31.78 1.67 5.91
C LEU A 580 -33.07 1.79 6.73
N ASP A 581 -33.46 0.73 7.44
CA ASP A 581 -34.60 0.69 8.33
C ASP A 581 -34.30 -0.12 9.60
N LYS A 582 -35.14 0.06 10.64
CA LYS A 582 -34.95 -0.56 11.97
C LYS A 582 -35.09 -2.07 11.94
N ASP A 583 -35.84 -2.60 10.97
CA ASP A 583 -36.11 -4.02 10.84
C ASP A 583 -35.04 -4.73 10.00
N ASN A 584 -34.06 -4.00 9.44
CA ASN A 584 -33.08 -4.48 8.47
C ASN A 584 -33.74 -5.12 7.24
N ARG A 585 -34.89 -4.62 6.78
CA ARG A 585 -35.53 -5.10 5.54
C ARG A 585 -34.82 -4.60 4.31
N ASN A 586 -34.27 -3.39 4.36
CA ASN A 586 -33.52 -2.78 3.27
C ASN A 586 -32.10 -2.50 3.74
N ILE A 587 -31.12 -3.14 3.10
CA ILE A 587 -29.71 -2.95 3.39
C ILE A 587 -29.00 -2.49 2.14
N LEU A 588 -28.36 -1.33 2.19
CA LEU A 588 -27.40 -0.91 1.17
C LEU A 588 -26.07 -1.59 1.44
N VAL A 589 -25.58 -2.37 0.47
CA VAL A 589 -24.23 -2.94 0.47
C VAL A 589 -23.48 -2.35 -0.70
N LEU A 590 -22.30 -1.77 -0.46
CA LEU A 590 -21.52 -1.11 -1.50
C LEU A 590 -20.02 -1.40 -1.34
N GLU A 591 -19.39 -1.93 -2.38
CA GLU A 591 -17.93 -2.07 -2.47
C GLU A 591 -17.31 -0.70 -2.75
N THR A 592 -16.43 -0.24 -1.86
CA THR A 592 -15.97 1.15 -1.77
C THR A 592 -14.95 1.55 -2.84
N LYS A 593 -14.37 0.58 -3.54
CA LYS A 593 -13.34 0.82 -4.56
C LYS A 593 -13.87 0.73 -5.99
N THR A 594 -14.96 0.00 -6.21
CA THR A 594 -15.52 -0.30 -7.54
C THR A 594 -16.98 0.10 -7.65
N MET A 595 -17.59 0.58 -6.57
CA MET A 595 -19.02 0.92 -6.48
C MET A 595 -19.98 -0.23 -6.77
N GLN A 596 -19.50 -1.47 -6.77
CA GLN A 596 -20.37 -2.62 -6.96
C GLN A 596 -21.24 -2.84 -5.73
N GLY A 597 -22.51 -3.11 -5.94
CA GLY A 597 -23.44 -3.37 -4.84
C GLY A 597 -24.85 -2.95 -5.17
N GLY A 598 -25.64 -2.71 -4.14
CA GLY A 598 -27.04 -2.32 -4.29
C GLY A 598 -27.81 -2.38 -2.99
N ILE A 599 -29.13 -2.17 -3.10
CA ILE A 599 -30.06 -2.32 -2.00
C ILE A 599 -30.60 -3.75 -2.02
N ILE A 600 -30.35 -4.48 -0.94
CA ILE A 600 -30.90 -5.81 -0.69
C ILE A 600 -32.20 -5.62 0.10
N THR A 601 -33.32 -6.02 -0.50
CA THR A 601 -34.64 -6.05 0.17
C THR A 601 -34.97 -7.47 0.61
N GLN A 602 -35.02 -7.70 1.92
CA GLN A 602 -35.30 -8.99 2.52
C GLN A 602 -36.79 -9.19 2.78
N GLN A 603 -37.33 -10.32 2.33
CA GLN A 603 -38.68 -10.77 2.68
C GLN A 603 -38.58 -11.76 3.84
N ARG A 604 -38.78 -11.29 5.08
CA ARG A 604 -38.84 -12.19 6.24
C ARG A 604 -40.14 -12.98 6.22
N LYS A 605 -40.04 -14.28 5.95
CA LYS A 605 -41.11 -15.25 6.26
C LYS A 605 -40.96 -15.66 7.72
N SER A 606 -42.07 -15.77 8.45
CA SER A 606 -42.12 -15.87 9.91
C SER A 606 -41.32 -17.03 10.53
N ASP A 607 -41.01 -18.09 9.77
CA ASP A 607 -40.53 -19.36 10.33
C ASP A 607 -39.23 -19.92 9.72
N TYR A 608 -38.60 -19.22 8.76
CA TYR A 608 -37.38 -19.72 8.10
C TYR A 608 -36.24 -18.71 8.15
N ASP A 609 -35.04 -19.20 8.49
CA ASP A 609 -33.77 -18.55 8.15
C ASP A 609 -33.83 -18.26 6.64
N GLY A 610 -33.91 -16.98 6.27
CA GLY A 610 -34.20 -16.55 4.90
C GLY A 610 -33.23 -17.13 3.87
N ASP A 611 -33.60 -17.05 2.59
CA ASP A 611 -32.76 -17.56 1.50
C ASP A 611 -31.33 -16.99 1.61
N PRO A 612 -30.29 -17.85 1.51
CA PRO A 612 -28.91 -17.40 1.64
C PRO A 612 -28.55 -16.40 0.54
N ILE A 613 -27.69 -15.46 0.88
CA ILE A 613 -27.20 -14.45 -0.05
C ILE A 613 -25.71 -14.70 -0.24
N TYR A 614 -25.33 -15.09 -1.44
CA TYR A 614 -23.96 -15.36 -1.81
C TYR A 614 -23.35 -14.18 -2.54
N LEU A 615 -22.14 -13.82 -2.13
CA LEU A 615 -21.23 -13.01 -2.90
C LEU A 615 -20.27 -13.97 -3.62
N ASN A 616 -20.48 -14.17 -4.90
CA ASN A 616 -19.59 -14.98 -5.75
C ASN A 616 -18.46 -14.11 -6.27
N PHE A 617 -17.25 -14.66 -6.25
CA PHE A 617 -16.05 -13.97 -6.69
C PHE A 617 -15.15 -14.92 -7.45
N LEU A 618 -14.31 -14.34 -8.31
CA LEU A 618 -13.32 -15.08 -9.07
C LEU A 618 -11.94 -14.99 -8.40
N PHE A 619 -11.25 -16.13 -8.29
CA PHE A 619 -9.85 -16.23 -7.93
C PHE A 619 -8.98 -15.99 -9.18
N SER A 620 -9.09 -14.81 -9.79
CA SER A 620 -8.23 -14.43 -10.90
C SER A 620 -7.43 -13.18 -10.55
N TYR A 621 -6.23 -13.07 -11.13
CA TYR A 621 -5.25 -12.02 -10.78
C TYR A 621 -5.72 -10.59 -11.04
N ASN A 622 -6.86 -10.37 -11.71
CA ASN A 622 -7.36 -9.04 -12.07
C ASN A 622 -8.90 -8.93 -12.04
N SER A 623 -9.62 -9.89 -11.46
CA SER A 623 -11.07 -9.80 -11.42
C SER A 623 -11.51 -8.95 -10.25
N PHE A 624 -11.88 -7.71 -10.56
CA PHE A 624 -12.81 -6.95 -9.73
C PHE A 624 -14.25 -7.49 -9.84
N ASP A 625 -14.50 -8.55 -10.62
CA ASP A 625 -15.84 -9.09 -10.85
C ASP A 625 -16.43 -9.77 -9.60
N LEU A 626 -17.50 -9.19 -9.06
CA LEU A 626 -18.33 -9.77 -8.02
C LEU A 626 -19.74 -10.01 -8.56
N LYS A 627 -20.28 -11.20 -8.33
CA LYS A 627 -21.65 -11.57 -8.69
C LYS A 627 -22.47 -11.86 -7.45
N TRP A 628 -23.67 -11.31 -7.40
CA TRP A 628 -24.61 -11.44 -6.29
C TRP A 628 -25.67 -12.46 -6.67
N SER A 629 -25.87 -13.50 -5.86
CA SER A 629 -26.88 -14.53 -6.15
C SER A 629 -27.53 -15.07 -4.88
N THR A 630 -28.78 -15.56 -5.02
CA THR A 630 -29.48 -16.32 -3.97
C THR A 630 -29.32 -17.83 -4.15
N LYS A 631 -28.72 -18.25 -5.27
CA LYS A 631 -28.38 -19.63 -5.60
C LYS A 631 -26.87 -19.74 -5.76
N LEU A 632 -26.31 -20.87 -5.36
CA LEU A 632 -24.92 -21.17 -5.68
C LEU A 632 -24.81 -21.35 -7.20
N GLU A 633 -24.05 -20.49 -7.88
CA GLU A 633 -23.86 -20.51 -9.34
C GLU A 633 -22.58 -21.24 -9.76
#